data_AF-A0A7C3WQL1-F1
#
_entry.id   AF-A0A7C3WQL1-F1
#
_cell.length_a   1.000
_cell.length_b   1.000
_cell.length_c   1.000
_cell.angle_alpha   90.00
_cell.angle_beta   90.00
_cell.angle_gamma   90.00
#
_symmetry.space_group_name_H-M   'P 1'
#
loop_
_entity.id
_entity.type
_entity.pdbx_description
1 polymer ?
#
loop_
_entity_poly.entity_id
_entity_poly.type
_entity_poly.pdbx_seq_one_letter_code
_entity_poly.pdbx_strand_id
1 'polypeptide(L)'
;YGIPSGIVVDTHVSRIARRLGLTQNTQAEKIEQDLMALVPMEEWINFGHRLIHHGRRICTARKPKCPDCPLAQVCPRIGVG
;
A
#
# COMPACT_ATOMS: atom_id res chain seq x y z
N TYR A 1 5.08 -10.36 -22.44
CA TYR A 1 4.21 -10.07 -21.28
C TYR A 1 5.09 -9.94 -20.05
N GLY A 2 5.18 -8.77 -19.41
CA GLY A 2 6.02 -8.63 -18.20
C GLY A 2 6.84 -7.35 -18.04
N ILE A 3 6.56 -6.28 -18.81
CA ILE A 3 7.15 -4.96 -18.51
C ILE A 3 6.23 -4.31 -17.47
N PRO A 4 6.70 -4.03 -16.23
CA PRO A 4 5.93 -3.29 -15.26
C PRO A 4 5.69 -1.88 -15.81
N SER A 5 4.45 -1.54 -16.16
CA SER A 5 4.10 -0.18 -16.60
C SER A 5 3.83 0.75 -15.40
N GLY A 6 3.59 0.18 -14.22
CA GLY A 6 3.30 0.91 -12.99
C GLY A 6 2.79 -0.01 -11.88
N ILE A 7 2.45 0.59 -10.73
CA ILE A 7 1.89 -0.12 -9.58
C ILE A 7 0.37 0.02 -9.63
N VAL A 8 -0.35 -1.09 -9.81
CA VAL A 8 -1.81 -1.08 -9.84
C VAL A 8 -2.37 -0.63 -8.49
N VAL A 9 -3.04 0.53 -8.46
CA VAL A 9 -3.65 1.09 -7.26
C VAL A 9 -5.13 0.71 -7.18
N ASP A 10 -5.45 -0.26 -6.32
CA ASP A 10 -6.82 -0.58 -5.92
C ASP A 10 -7.17 0.01 -4.53
N THR A 11 -8.35 -0.34 -4.01
CA THR A 11 -8.80 0.12 -2.69
C THR A 11 -7.94 -0.36 -1.52
N HIS A 12 -7.23 -1.50 -1.66
CA HIS A 12 -6.29 -1.99 -0.66
C HIS A 12 -5.00 -1.20 -0.71
N VAL A 13 -4.41 -1.06 -1.90
CA VAL A 13 -3.17 -0.32 -2.15
C VAL A 13 -3.32 1.14 -1.71
N SER A 14 -4.36 1.83 -2.19
CA SER A 14 -4.64 3.22 -1.83
C SER A 14 -4.76 3.42 -0.31
N ARG A 15 -5.54 2.56 0.37
CA ARG A 15 -5.72 2.63 1.82
C ARG A 15 -4.41 2.40 2.57
N ILE A 16 -3.65 1.37 2.20
CA ILE A 16 -2.43 1.01 2.92
C ILE A 16 -1.33 2.03 2.66
N ALA A 17 -1.16 2.49 1.42
CA ALA A 17 -0.18 3.52 1.07
C ALA A 17 -0.37 4.77 1.95
N ARG A 18 -1.63 5.20 2.14
CA ARG A 18 -1.95 6.31 3.05
C ARG A 18 -1.68 5.98 4.52
N ARG A 19 -2.12 4.81 5.02
CA ARG A 19 -1.91 4.39 6.43
C ARG A 19 -0.44 4.26 6.80
N LEU A 20 0.39 3.85 5.83
CA LEU A 20 1.84 3.75 5.97
C LEU A 20 2.57 5.08 5.77
N GLY A 21 1.86 6.15 5.38
CA GLY A 21 2.48 7.45 5.09
C GLY A 21 3.31 7.50 3.81
N LEU A 22 3.13 6.54 2.90
CA LEU A 22 3.82 6.49 1.61
C LEU A 22 3.28 7.54 0.62
N THR A 23 2.08 8.05 0.87
CA THR A 23 1.43 9.08 0.05
C THR A 23 0.44 9.89 0.88
N GLN A 24 0.28 11.16 0.52
CA GLN A 24 -0.80 12.02 1.01
C GLN A 24 -1.94 12.15 -0.01
N ASN A 25 -1.74 11.64 -1.23
CA ASN A 25 -2.70 11.71 -2.31
C ASN A 25 -3.87 10.74 -2.08
N THR A 26 -5.01 11.07 -2.69
CA THR A 26 -6.23 10.24 -2.66
C THR A 26 -6.61 9.71 -4.04
N GLN A 27 -6.07 10.31 -5.10
CA GLN A 27 -6.30 9.92 -6.49
C GLN A 27 -5.36 8.78 -6.87
N ALA A 28 -5.90 7.72 -7.49
CA ALA A 28 -5.16 6.50 -7.79
C ALA A 28 -3.90 6.76 -8.64
N GLU A 29 -4.01 7.58 -9.67
CA GLU A 29 -2.89 7.94 -10.56
C GLU A 29 -1.74 8.63 -9.82
N LYS A 30 -2.07 9.55 -8.90
CA LYS A 30 -1.04 10.22 -8.07
C LYS A 30 -0.41 9.27 -7.06
N ILE A 31 -1.19 8.36 -6.48
CA ILE A 31 -0.68 7.33 -5.58
C ILE A 31 0.27 6.39 -6.34
N GLU A 32 -0.08 6.00 -7.56
CA GLU A 32 0.77 5.16 -8.41
C GLU A 32 2.13 5.84 -8.65
N GLN A 33 2.12 7.13 -9.03
CA GLN A 33 3.34 7.92 -9.22
C GLN A 33 4.19 8.02 -7.95
N ASP A 34 3.57 8.30 -6.80
CA ASP A 34 4.28 8.35 -5.52
C ASP A 34 4.93 7.00 -5.18
N LEU A 35 4.21 5.90 -5.39
CA LEU A 35 4.73 4.56 -5.11
C LEU A 35 5.84 4.15 -6.09
N MET A 36 5.73 4.51 -7.37
CA MET A 36 6.77 4.26 -8.38
C MET A 36 8.07 5.02 -8.08
N ALA A 37 7.98 6.20 -7.45
CA ALA A 37 9.15 6.95 -7.01
C ALA A 37 9.83 6.36 -5.76
N LEU A 38 9.10 5.57 -4.96
CA LEU A 38 9.60 4.98 -3.71
C LEU A 38 10.08 3.52 -3.86
N VAL A 39 9.52 2.78 -4.82
CA VAL A 39 9.75 1.34 -4.99
C VAL A 39 10.56 1.10 -6.28
N PRO A 40 11.62 0.27 -6.25
CA PRO A 40 12.35 -0.12 -7.46
C PRO A 40 11.43 -0.73 -8.53
N MET A 41 11.69 -0.44 -9.80
CA MET A 41 10.82 -0.82 -10.94
C MET A 41 10.56 -2.33 -11.01
N GLU A 42 11.58 -3.13 -10.72
CA GLU A 42 11.51 -4.59 -10.66
C GLU A 42 10.54 -5.11 -9.59
N GLU A 43 10.26 -4.33 -8.54
CA GLU A 43 9.41 -4.71 -7.43
C GLU A 43 7.97 -4.20 -7.56
N TRP A 44 7.63 -3.38 -8.55
CA TRP A 44 6.30 -2.74 -8.65
C TRP A 44 5.14 -3.72 -8.60
N ILE A 45 5.21 -4.80 -9.39
CA ILE A 45 4.15 -5.83 -9.44
C ILE A 45 4.05 -6.56 -8.10
N ASN A 46 5.18 -7.01 -7.56
CA ASN A 46 5.22 -7.78 -6.32
C ASN A 46 4.80 -6.93 -5.12
N PHE A 47 5.19 -5.66 -5.09
CA PHE A 47 4.81 -4.70 -4.06
C PHE A 47 3.29 -4.48 -4.05
N GLY A 48 2.68 -4.25 -5.22
CA GLY A 48 1.22 -4.15 -5.36
C GLY A 48 0.51 -5.39 -4.81
N HIS A 49 0.94 -6.59 -5.22
CA HIS A 49 0.38 -7.85 -4.70
C HIS A 49 0.54 -7.99 -3.18
N ARG A 50 1.71 -7.65 -2.63
CA ARG A 50 1.95 -7.69 -1.17
C ARG A 50 0.99 -6.76 -0.42
N LEU A 51 0.77 -5.55 -0.92
CA LEU A 51 -0.20 -4.62 -0.33
C LEU A 51 -1.63 -5.14 -0.40
N ILE A 52 -2.05 -5.72 -1.54
CA ILE A 52 -3.38 -6.32 -1.68
C ILE A 52 -3.56 -7.47 -0.68
N HIS A 53 -2.61 -8.41 -0.62
CA HIS A 53 -2.68 -9.54 0.31
C HIS A 53 -2.68 -9.08 1.77
N HIS A 54 -1.84 -8.12 2.11
CA HIS A 54 -1.79 -7.53 3.44
C HIS A 54 -3.10 -6.84 3.81
N GLY A 55 -3.70 -6.08 2.88
CA GLY A 55 -4.96 -5.37 3.07
C GLY A 55 -6.19 -6.26 3.18
N ARG A 56 -6.11 -7.49 2.65
CA ARG A 56 -7.15 -8.51 2.80
C ARG A 56 -7.07 -9.23 4.14
N ARG A 57 -5.86 -9.53 4.62
CA ARG A 57 -5.65 -10.41 5.80
C ARG A 57 -5.40 -9.68 7.11
N ILE A 58 -4.65 -8.57 7.08
CA ILE A 58 -4.16 -7.85 8.26
C ILE A 58 -4.72 -6.43 8.31
N CYS A 59 -4.39 -5.59 7.32
CA CYS A 59 -4.78 -4.18 7.30
C CYS A 59 -6.17 -3.96 6.66
N THR A 60 -7.18 -4.59 7.25
CA THR A 60 -8.57 -4.50 6.78
C THR A 60 -9.13 -3.09 6.97
N ALA A 61 -10.19 -2.75 6.23
CA ALA A 61 -10.73 -1.39 6.21
C ALA A 61 -11.27 -0.93 7.58
N ARG A 62 -12.06 -1.79 8.27
CA ARG A 62 -12.78 -1.41 9.50
C ARG A 62 -12.06 -1.75 10.80
N LYS A 63 -11.41 -2.91 10.89
CA LYS A 63 -10.71 -3.38 12.10
C LYS A 63 -9.38 -4.04 11.71
N PRO A 64 -8.35 -3.24 11.38
CA PRO A 64 -7.05 -3.79 11.03
C PRO A 64 -6.45 -4.49 12.25
N LYS A 65 -5.78 -5.61 12.03
CA LYS A 65 -5.08 -6.38 13.06
C LYS A 65 -3.71 -5.76 13.35
N CYS A 66 -3.70 -4.51 13.80
CA CYS A 66 -2.46 -3.75 14.05
C CYS A 66 -1.50 -4.43 15.03
N PRO A 67 -1.95 -5.08 16.14
CA PRO A 67 -1.06 -5.82 17.02
C PRO A 67 -0.33 -6.98 16.34
N ASP A 68 -0.98 -7.63 15.38
CA ASP A 68 -0.43 -8.77 14.62
C ASP A 68 0.30 -8.34 13.34
N CYS A 69 0.43 -7.03 13.09
CA CYS A 69 0.97 -6.51 11.85
C CYS A 69 2.50 -6.53 11.88
N PRO A 70 3.19 -7.12 10.88
CA PRO A 70 4.65 -7.10 10.82
C PRO A 70 5.22 -5.69 10.67
N LEU A 71 4.42 -4.75 10.19
CA LEU A 71 4.79 -3.34 10.06
C LEU A 71 4.42 -2.51 11.30
N ALA A 72 3.90 -3.11 12.38
CA ALA A 72 3.31 -2.38 13.50
C ALA A 72 4.26 -1.38 14.17
N GLN A 73 5.56 -1.69 14.20
CA GLN A 73 6.58 -0.84 14.83
C GLN A 73 6.94 0.40 14.00
N VAL A 74 6.81 0.32 12.67
CA VAL A 74 7.18 1.39 11.74
C VAL A 74 5.97 2.06 11.08
N CYS A 75 4.78 1.48 11.24
CA CYS A 75 3.55 1.98 10.66
C CYS A 75 3.05 3.21 11.45
N PRO A 76 2.91 4.39 10.82
CA PRO A 76 2.37 5.59 11.46
C PRO A 76 0.86 5.50 11.72
N ARG A 77 0.17 4.49 11.17
CA ARG A 77 -1.27 4.22 11.40
C ARG A 77 -2.16 5.42 11.05
N ILE A 78 -1.81 6.18 10.01
CA ILE A 78 -2.54 7.39 9.61
C ILE A 78 -3.98 7.03 9.27
N GLY A 79 -4.95 7.63 9.97
CA GLY A 79 -6.37 7.36 9.77
C GLY A 79 -6.81 5.95 10.19
N VAL A 80 -6.04 5.28 11.05
CA VAL A 80 -6.45 4.07 11.77
C VAL A 80 -6.84 4.48 13.19
N GLY A 81 -8.12 4.28 13.53
CA GLY A 81 -8.64 4.46 14.90
C GLY A 81 -8.59 3.18 15.71
#